data_AF-N8W2C5-F1
#
_entry.id   AF-N8W2C5-F1
#
_cell.length_a   1.000
_cell.length_b   1.000
_cell.length_c   1.000
_cell.angle_alpha   90.00
_cell.angle_beta   90.00
_cell.angle_gamma   90.00
#
_symmetry.space_group_name_H-M   'P 1'
#
loop_
_entity.id
_entity.type
_entity.pdbx_description
1 polymer ?
#
loop_
_entity_poly.entity_id
_entity_poly.type
_entity_poly.pdbx_seq_one_letter_code
_entity_poly.pdbx_strand_id
1 'polypeptide(L)'
;MQKSIIAISLASIFLVACNKAEKPKTEEHTPPATTEATSETVIDSEHTAENSLDWDGTYKGVLPCADCEGIETKLELNQDKTYELKETYLGKGDGKAFETKGSFQFDSNNRSVIELDKAGDSRKYFVAEGYLKALDLEGNEITGALADKYQLKKDVE
;
A
#
# COMPACT_ATOMS: atom_id res chain seq x y z
N MET A 1 -42.72 1.89 -13.85
CA MET A 1 -43.06 3.17 -13.18
C MET A 1 -44.09 2.89 -12.11
N GLN A 2 -43.74 3.00 -10.84
CA GLN A 2 -44.68 3.33 -9.77
C GLN A 2 -43.87 3.99 -8.65
N LYS A 3 -44.16 5.27 -8.43
CA LYS A 3 -43.57 6.09 -7.38
C LYS A 3 -44.49 5.96 -6.17
N SER A 4 -43.94 5.63 -5.02
CA SER A 4 -44.63 5.77 -3.74
C SER A 4 -43.75 6.63 -2.84
N ILE A 5 -44.13 7.91 -2.77
CA ILE A 5 -43.66 8.89 -1.80
C ILE A 5 -44.58 8.77 -0.59
N ILE A 6 -44.03 8.46 0.59
CA ILE A 6 -44.65 8.79 1.87
C ILE A 6 -43.54 9.31 2.79
N ALA A 7 -43.59 10.62 3.04
CA ALA A 7 -42.81 11.32 4.04
C ALA A 7 -43.59 11.30 5.36
N ILE A 8 -42.95 10.91 6.47
CA ILE A 8 -43.37 11.30 7.82
C ILE A 8 -42.10 11.58 8.63
N SER A 9 -41.89 12.86 8.93
CA SER A 9 -40.92 13.34 9.91
C SER A 9 -41.41 13.08 11.33
N LEU A 10 -40.52 12.69 12.24
CA LEU A 10 -40.60 13.10 13.64
C LEU A 10 -39.19 13.35 14.18
N ALA A 11 -38.90 14.64 14.39
CA ALA A 11 -37.83 15.12 15.24
C ALA A 11 -38.17 14.85 16.71
N SER A 12 -37.18 14.55 17.55
CA SER A 12 -37.09 15.04 18.93
C SER A 12 -35.71 14.77 19.52
N ILE A 13 -35.09 15.89 19.89
CA ILE A 13 -33.86 16.08 20.65
C ILE A 13 -34.12 15.73 22.11
N PHE A 14 -33.20 15.05 22.79
CA PHE A 14 -32.97 15.25 24.23
C PHE A 14 -31.47 15.16 24.55
N LEU A 15 -30.93 16.32 24.94
CA LEU A 15 -29.68 16.50 25.68
C LEU A 15 -29.95 16.27 27.19
N VAL A 16 -28.84 16.12 27.93
CA VAL A 16 -28.62 16.42 29.37
C VAL A 16 -28.43 15.19 30.28
N ALA A 17 -27.22 15.08 30.84
CA ALA A 17 -27.00 15.05 32.30
C ALA A 17 -25.52 15.28 32.66
N CYS A 18 -25.21 16.49 33.14
CA CYS A 18 -24.01 16.80 33.90
C CYS A 18 -24.11 16.19 35.30
N ASN A 19 -23.01 15.66 35.85
CA ASN A 19 -22.89 15.45 37.29
C ASN A 19 -21.71 16.30 37.80
N LYS A 20 -22.02 17.25 38.68
CA LYS A 20 -21.09 18.17 39.34
C LYS A 20 -21.12 17.83 40.82
N ALA A 21 -19.97 17.43 41.38
CA ALA A 21 -19.72 17.42 42.82
C ALA A 21 -18.56 18.39 43.11
N GLU A 22 -18.72 19.16 44.19
CA GLU A 22 -17.93 20.36 44.51
C GLU A 22 -16.68 20.07 45.37
N LYS A 23 -15.80 21.08 45.38
CA LYS A 23 -14.40 21.13 45.83
C LYS A 23 -14.23 21.12 47.38
N PRO A 24 -12.98 21.00 47.88
CA PRO A 24 -12.34 22.23 48.37
C PRO A 24 -10.89 22.47 47.89
N LYS A 25 -10.56 23.77 47.86
CA LYS A 25 -9.37 24.51 47.40
C LYS A 25 -8.23 24.38 48.42
N THR A 26 -6.95 24.38 48.05
CA THR A 26 -5.95 25.50 48.08
C THR A 26 -4.57 24.78 48.11
N GLU A 27 -3.51 25.04 47.35
CA GLU A 27 -2.72 26.24 46.99
C GLU A 27 -2.13 26.01 45.58
N GLU A 28 -2.40 26.85 44.59
CA GLU A 28 -1.56 28.00 44.18
C GLU A 28 -0.12 27.63 43.73
N HIS A 29 0.01 27.25 42.45
CA HIS A 29 1.16 27.64 41.62
C HIS A 29 0.70 27.73 40.15
N THR A 30 0.67 28.95 39.62
CA THR A 30 0.34 29.32 38.23
C THR A 30 1.45 28.83 37.28
N PRO A 31 1.25 28.77 35.94
CA PRO A 31 1.36 27.55 35.13
C PRO A 31 2.58 27.56 34.22
N PRO A 32 2.86 26.43 33.55
CA PRO A 32 3.06 26.53 32.10
C PRO A 32 2.00 25.74 31.35
N ALA A 33 1.65 26.31 30.20
CA ALA A 33 0.66 25.86 29.26
C ALA A 33 0.75 24.35 28.94
N THR A 34 -0.40 23.70 29.00
CA THR A 34 -0.70 22.48 28.25
C THR A 34 -0.53 22.78 26.77
N THR A 35 0.62 22.43 26.21
CA THR A 35 0.74 22.17 24.78
C THR A 35 0.25 20.74 24.57
N GLU A 36 -0.97 20.62 24.06
CA GLU A 36 -1.36 19.46 23.25
C GLU A 36 -0.45 19.46 22.03
N ALA A 37 0.72 18.84 22.18
CA ALA A 37 1.56 18.49 21.05
C ALA A 37 0.88 17.28 20.40
N THR A 38 0.08 17.59 19.37
CA THR A 38 -0.19 16.64 18.30
C THR A 38 1.16 16.03 17.94
N SER A 39 1.29 14.73 18.17
CA SER A 39 2.47 13.99 17.78
C SER A 39 2.38 13.87 16.26
N GLU A 40 2.80 14.91 15.55
CA GLU A 40 3.12 14.80 14.13
C GLU A 40 4.20 13.73 14.05
N THR A 41 3.82 12.56 13.52
CA THR A 41 4.76 11.58 13.00
C THR A 41 5.70 12.31 12.06
N VAL A 42 6.88 12.67 12.54
CA VAL A 42 8.07 12.87 11.70
C VAL A 42 8.25 11.54 11.00
N ILE A 43 7.62 11.39 9.84
CA ILE A 43 7.96 10.35 8.88
C ILE A 43 9.46 10.52 8.71
N ASP A 44 10.26 9.54 9.13
CA ASP A 44 11.70 9.49 8.99
C ASP A 44 12.05 9.73 7.51
N SER A 45 12.24 10.99 7.14
CA SER A 45 12.26 11.43 5.75
C SER A 45 13.52 10.95 5.05
N GLU A 46 14.55 10.60 5.81
CA GLU A 46 15.89 10.31 5.32
C GLU A 46 16.07 8.82 4.97
N HIS A 47 15.38 7.91 5.67
CA HIS A 47 15.53 6.46 5.46
C HIS A 47 14.32 5.83 4.76
N THR A 48 14.20 6.02 3.44
CA THR A 48 13.21 5.32 2.59
C THR A 48 13.81 4.14 1.84
N ALA A 49 12.96 3.24 1.35
CA ALA A 49 13.40 2.25 0.37
C ALA A 49 14.01 2.93 -0.87
N GLU A 50 13.41 4.03 -1.34
CA GLU A 50 13.89 4.77 -2.50
C GLU A 50 15.32 5.33 -2.34
N ASN A 51 15.67 5.81 -1.14
CA ASN A 51 16.96 6.46 -0.88
C ASN A 51 18.00 5.53 -0.26
N SER A 52 17.58 4.41 0.34
CA SER A 52 18.45 3.55 1.15
C SER A 52 18.73 2.18 0.53
N LEU A 53 17.93 1.75 -0.45
CA LEU A 53 18.10 0.46 -1.11
C LEU A 53 18.58 0.64 -2.54
N ASP A 54 19.42 -0.30 -3.00
CA ASP A 54 19.72 -0.49 -4.42
C ASP A 54 18.52 -1.19 -5.08
N TRP A 55 17.40 -0.48 -5.23
CA TRP A 55 16.13 -1.06 -5.71
C TRP A 55 16.07 -1.23 -7.23
N ASP A 56 16.91 -0.55 -8.00
CA ASP A 56 16.96 -0.70 -9.46
C ASP A 56 17.57 -2.05 -9.84
N GLY A 57 17.04 -2.68 -10.88
CA GLY A 57 17.51 -3.97 -11.36
C GLY A 57 16.41 -4.89 -11.85
N THR A 58 16.80 -6.11 -12.19
CA THR A 58 15.90 -7.15 -12.68
C THR A 58 15.45 -8.05 -11.54
N TYR A 59 14.13 -8.24 -11.41
CA TYR A 59 13.50 -9.13 -10.45
C TYR A 59 12.77 -10.26 -11.16
N LYS A 60 12.94 -11.50 -10.67
CA LYS A 60 12.40 -12.71 -11.30
C LYS A 60 11.68 -13.60 -10.29
N GLY A 61 10.62 -14.25 -10.73
CA GLY A 61 9.88 -15.23 -9.93
C GLY A 61 8.76 -15.90 -10.71
N VAL A 62 8.06 -16.84 -10.06
CA VAL A 62 6.85 -17.47 -10.59
C VAL A 62 5.69 -17.15 -9.66
N LEU A 63 4.83 -16.23 -10.08
CA LEU A 63 3.67 -15.78 -9.31
C LEU A 63 2.51 -16.79 -9.43
N PRO A 64 1.66 -16.94 -8.40
CA PRO A 64 0.48 -17.78 -8.46
C PRO A 64 -0.48 -17.37 -9.58
N CYS A 65 -1.09 -18.36 -10.22
CA CYS A 65 -2.04 -18.20 -11.30
C CYS A 65 -3.35 -18.92 -10.94
N ALA A 66 -4.49 -18.28 -11.20
CA ALA A 66 -5.80 -18.85 -10.84
C ALA A 66 -6.17 -20.09 -11.68
N ASP A 67 -5.75 -20.12 -12.95
CA ASP A 67 -6.14 -21.13 -13.93
C ASP A 67 -4.98 -21.61 -14.82
N CYS A 68 -3.75 -21.47 -14.33
CA CYS A 68 -2.53 -21.95 -14.96
C CYS A 68 -1.51 -22.39 -13.91
N GLU A 69 -0.38 -22.98 -14.33
CA GLU A 69 0.61 -23.53 -13.39
C GLU A 69 1.38 -22.45 -12.62
N GLY A 70 1.42 -21.23 -13.19
CA GLY A 70 2.09 -20.07 -12.63
C GLY A 70 2.35 -19.03 -13.71
N ILE A 71 2.75 -17.83 -13.31
CA ILE A 71 3.17 -16.77 -14.22
C ILE A 71 4.66 -16.55 -13.98
N GLU A 72 5.51 -16.94 -14.93
CA GLU A 72 6.92 -16.56 -14.90
C GLU A 72 6.98 -15.06 -15.17
N THR A 73 7.46 -14.31 -14.18
CA THR A 73 7.48 -12.85 -14.19
C THR A 73 8.92 -12.37 -14.10
N LYS A 74 9.32 -11.51 -15.05
CA LYS A 74 10.53 -10.68 -14.98
C LYS A 74 10.10 -9.21 -14.95
N LEU A 75 10.41 -8.50 -13.87
CA LEU A 75 10.19 -7.06 -13.73
C LEU A 75 11.55 -6.36 -13.61
N GLU A 76 11.85 -5.50 -14.57
CA GLU A 76 13.06 -4.67 -14.58
C GLU A 76 12.68 -3.25 -14.18
N LEU A 77 13.28 -2.74 -13.11
CA LEU A 77 13.09 -1.38 -12.62
C LEU A 77 14.33 -0.54 -12.92
N ASN A 78 14.15 0.58 -13.62
CA ASN A 78 15.24 1.48 -13.99
C ASN A 78 15.32 2.68 -13.04
N GLN A 79 16.52 3.25 -12.91
CA GLN A 79 16.79 4.42 -12.07
C GLN A 79 15.94 5.65 -12.42
N ASP A 80 15.57 5.78 -13.70
CA ASP A 80 14.72 6.86 -14.21
C ASP A 80 13.21 6.65 -13.98
N LYS A 81 12.86 5.66 -13.15
CA LYS A 81 11.48 5.27 -12.80
C LYS A 81 10.66 4.71 -13.95
N THR A 82 11.33 4.18 -14.97
CA THR A 82 10.70 3.33 -15.99
C THR A 82 10.81 1.85 -15.63
N TYR A 83 9.96 1.02 -16.23
CA TYR A 83 10.04 -0.43 -16.08
C TYR A 83 9.82 -1.17 -17.40
N GLU A 84 10.34 -2.39 -17.45
CA GLU A 84 9.96 -3.41 -18.42
C GLU A 84 9.49 -4.65 -17.67
N LEU A 85 8.32 -5.14 -18.04
CA LEU A 85 7.68 -6.29 -17.44
C LEU A 85 7.45 -7.36 -18.50
N LYS A 86 7.93 -8.57 -18.23
CA LYS A 86 7.73 -9.76 -19.06
C LYS A 86 7.02 -10.84 -18.28
N GLU A 87 5.98 -11.41 -18.88
CA GLU A 87 5.13 -12.42 -18.25
C GLU A 87 4.85 -13.58 -19.20
N THR A 88 5.13 -14.80 -18.75
CA THR A 88 4.81 -16.04 -19.47
C THR A 88 3.87 -16.89 -18.63
N TYR A 89 2.69 -17.20 -19.15
CA TYR A 89 1.72 -18.07 -18.48
C TYR A 89 2.12 -19.54 -18.68
N LEU A 90 2.46 -20.23 -17.58
CA LEU A 90 2.92 -21.61 -17.61
C LEU A 90 1.75 -22.59 -17.69
N GLY A 91 1.89 -23.63 -18.52
CA GLY A 91 0.85 -24.64 -18.72
C GLY A 91 -0.38 -24.14 -19.51
N LYS A 92 -0.34 -22.93 -20.08
CA LYS A 92 -1.44 -22.32 -20.84
C LYS A 92 -0.91 -21.47 -22.01
N GLY A 93 -1.69 -21.37 -23.09
CA GLY A 93 -1.34 -20.53 -24.24
C GLY A 93 -0.25 -21.12 -25.13
N ASP A 94 0.44 -20.27 -25.89
CA ASP A 94 1.51 -20.65 -26.82
C ASP A 94 2.92 -20.53 -26.22
N GLY A 95 3.01 -20.26 -24.91
CA GLY A 95 4.27 -20.12 -24.18
C GLY A 95 5.06 -18.86 -24.51
N LYS A 96 4.47 -17.88 -25.22
CA LYS A 96 5.13 -16.61 -25.50
C LYS A 96 5.00 -15.65 -24.33
N ALA A 97 6.06 -14.90 -24.08
CA ALA A 97 6.05 -13.81 -23.13
C ALA A 97 5.24 -12.62 -23.67
N PHE A 98 4.44 -12.02 -22.80
CA PHE A 98 3.86 -10.70 -23.00
C PHE A 98 4.81 -9.66 -22.42
N GLU A 99 4.96 -8.53 -23.10
CA GLU A 99 5.85 -7.45 -22.68
C GLU A 99 5.07 -6.15 -22.50
N THR A 100 5.22 -5.54 -21.33
CA THR A 100 4.65 -4.24 -20.97
C THR A 100 5.78 -3.32 -20.54
N LYS A 101 5.75 -2.06 -20.99
CA LYS A 101 6.68 -1.02 -20.54
C LYS A 101 5.89 0.18 -20.06
N GLY A 102 6.44 0.87 -19.07
CA GLY A 102 5.81 2.05 -18.52
C GLY A 102 6.68 2.75 -17.50
N SER A 103 6.01 3.51 -16.63
CA SER A 103 6.62 4.20 -15.50
C SER A 103 6.06 3.69 -14.18
N PHE A 104 6.79 3.91 -13.09
CA PHE A 104 6.33 3.62 -11.74
C PHE A 104 6.66 4.77 -10.80
N GLN A 105 6.05 4.76 -9.64
CA GLN A 105 6.26 5.77 -8.59
C GLN A 105 6.25 5.11 -7.22
N PHE A 106 7.03 5.66 -6.29
CA PHE A 106 6.93 5.29 -4.88
C PHE A 106 5.66 5.91 -4.28
N ASP A 107 4.94 5.16 -3.46
CA ASP A 107 3.74 5.64 -2.77
C ASP A 107 4.11 6.71 -1.73
N SER A 108 3.35 7.80 -1.69
CA SER A 108 3.65 8.94 -0.82
C SER A 108 3.37 8.66 0.66
N ASN A 109 2.46 7.74 0.97
CA ASN A 109 2.09 7.35 2.33
C ASN A 109 2.95 6.18 2.82
N ASN A 110 3.36 5.30 1.91
CA ASN A 110 4.24 4.16 2.19
C ASN A 110 5.40 4.13 1.19
N ARG A 111 6.50 4.81 1.55
CA ARG A 111 7.70 4.95 0.70
C ARG A 111 8.53 3.65 0.54
N SER A 112 7.99 2.51 0.96
CA SER A 112 8.47 1.17 0.64
C SER A 112 7.62 0.46 -0.41
N VAL A 113 6.57 1.09 -0.92
CA VAL A 113 5.71 0.54 -1.97
C VAL A 113 5.91 1.32 -3.26
N ILE A 114 6.02 0.62 -4.38
CA ILE A 114 5.91 1.20 -5.71
C ILE A 114 4.59 0.82 -6.35
N GLU A 115 4.05 1.70 -7.19
CA GLU A 115 2.89 1.46 -8.04
C GLU A 115 3.31 1.64 -9.50
N LEU A 116 3.06 0.61 -10.33
CA LEU A 116 3.21 0.72 -11.78
C LEU A 116 2.09 1.59 -12.36
N ASP A 117 2.32 2.19 -13.51
CA ASP A 117 1.28 2.90 -14.23
C ASP A 117 0.12 2.00 -14.71
N LYS A 118 -0.87 2.62 -15.36
CA LYS A 118 -2.03 1.91 -15.90
C LYS A 118 -1.66 0.85 -16.95
N ALA A 119 -0.53 0.97 -17.64
CA ALA A 119 -0.08 -0.06 -18.57
C ALA A 119 0.33 -1.34 -17.83
N GLY A 120 0.87 -1.19 -16.61
CA GLY A 120 1.23 -2.27 -15.69
C GLY A 120 0.10 -2.68 -14.74
N ASP A 121 -1.15 -2.34 -15.09
CA ASP A 121 -2.38 -2.61 -14.33
C ASP A 121 -2.42 -2.01 -12.91
N SER A 122 -1.70 -0.90 -12.67
CA SER A 122 -1.64 -0.29 -11.33
C SER A 122 -1.14 -1.25 -10.25
N ARG A 123 -0.30 -2.22 -10.64
CA ARG A 123 0.24 -3.22 -9.71
C ARG A 123 1.14 -2.56 -8.67
N LYS A 124 0.98 -3.02 -7.42
CA LYS A 124 1.76 -2.56 -6.27
C LYS A 124 2.76 -3.62 -5.83
N TYR A 125 3.96 -3.17 -5.51
CA TYR A 125 5.02 -4.02 -4.97
C TYR A 125 5.63 -3.38 -3.74
N PHE A 126 5.79 -4.16 -2.68
CA PHE A 126 6.67 -3.80 -1.57
C PHE A 126 8.13 -4.03 -1.99
N VAL A 127 8.97 -3.02 -1.80
CA VAL A 127 10.39 -3.01 -2.12
C VAL A 127 11.18 -3.35 -0.87
N ALA A 128 11.99 -4.40 -0.96
CA ALA A 128 12.87 -4.84 0.10
C ALA A 128 14.27 -5.09 -0.44
N GLU A 129 15.24 -5.27 0.45
CA GLU A 129 16.60 -5.58 0.07
C GLU A 129 16.64 -6.92 -0.71
N GLY A 130 16.98 -6.84 -2.01
CA GLY A 130 17.13 -8.00 -2.88
C GLY A 130 15.83 -8.65 -3.36
N TYR A 131 14.64 -8.10 -3.09
CA TYR A 131 13.39 -8.65 -3.65
C TYR A 131 12.24 -7.63 -3.68
N LEU A 132 11.24 -7.94 -4.51
CA LEU A 132 9.92 -7.30 -4.52
C LEU A 132 8.88 -8.29 -4.02
N LYS A 133 7.89 -7.84 -3.26
CA LYS A 133 6.69 -8.64 -2.92
C LYS A 133 5.47 -7.99 -3.57
N ALA A 134 4.78 -8.71 -4.44
CA ALA A 134 3.52 -8.25 -5.01
C ALA A 134 2.46 -8.11 -3.90
N LEU A 135 1.72 -7.00 -3.96
CA LEU A 135 0.66 -6.66 -3.01
C LEU A 135 -0.70 -6.84 -3.67
N ASP A 136 -1.76 -6.77 -2.87
CA ASP A 136 -3.10 -6.63 -3.41
C ASP A 136 -3.33 -5.25 -4.07
N LEU A 137 -4.48 -5.05 -4.70
CA LEU A 137 -4.81 -3.79 -5.39
C LEU A 137 -4.89 -2.58 -4.44
N GLU A 138 -5.19 -2.83 -3.17
CA GLU A 138 -5.28 -1.80 -2.13
C GLU A 138 -3.87 -1.44 -1.60
N GLY A 139 -2.89 -2.31 -1.80
CA GLY A 139 -1.52 -2.16 -1.32
C GLY A 139 -1.25 -2.89 0.00
N ASN A 140 -2.10 -3.83 0.39
CA ASN A 140 -1.86 -4.67 1.57
C ASN A 140 -1.06 -5.92 1.19
N GLU A 141 -0.39 -6.49 2.20
CA GLU A 141 0.27 -7.77 2.03
C GLU A 141 -0.74 -8.89 1.75
N ILE A 142 -0.43 -9.70 0.73
CA ILE A 142 -1.18 -10.93 0.46
C ILE A 142 -0.85 -11.95 1.55
N THR A 143 -1.87 -12.43 2.25
CA THR A 143 -1.74 -13.38 3.37
C THR A 143 -2.19 -14.80 2.99
N GLY A 144 -1.94 -15.76 3.88
CA GLY A 144 -2.36 -17.16 3.71
C GLY A 144 -1.26 -18.06 3.14
N ALA A 145 -1.63 -19.27 2.75
CA ALA A 145 -0.69 -20.34 2.39
C ALA A 145 0.19 -20.02 1.15
N LEU A 146 -0.20 -19.03 0.34
CA LEU A 146 0.51 -18.63 -0.86
C LEU A 146 1.30 -17.33 -0.71
N ALA A 147 1.30 -16.69 0.47
CA ALA A 147 1.94 -15.38 0.68
C ALA A 147 3.40 -15.33 0.18
N ASP A 148 4.18 -16.37 0.48
CA ASP A 148 5.60 -16.45 0.08
C ASP A 148 5.81 -16.64 -1.42
N LYS A 149 4.77 -17.02 -2.17
CA LYS A 149 4.83 -17.20 -3.63
C LYS A 149 4.70 -15.88 -4.39
N TYR A 150 4.34 -14.79 -3.73
CA TYR A 150 4.22 -13.46 -4.34
C TYR A 150 5.53 -12.66 -4.36
N GLN A 151 6.68 -13.32 -4.24
CA GLN A 151 7.99 -12.67 -4.23
C GLN A 151 8.70 -12.80 -5.59
N LEU A 152 9.28 -11.70 -6.06
CA LEU A 152 10.22 -11.64 -7.17
C LEU A 152 11.60 -11.32 -6.60
N LYS A 153 12.57 -12.21 -6.78
CA LYS A 153 13.94 -12.01 -6.26
C LYS A 153 14.77 -11.21 -7.24
N LYS A 154 15.60 -10.31 -6.74
CA LYS A 154 16.56 -9.58 -7.56
C LYS A 154 17.57 -10.57 -8.14
N ASP A 155 17.76 -10.50 -9.44
CA ASP A 155 18.79 -11.25 -10.14
C ASP A 155 20.13 -10.62 -9.82
N VAL A 156 21.09 -11.44 -9.42
CA VAL A 156 22.47 -11.00 -9.15
C VAL A 156 23.28 -11.48 -10.34
N GLU A 157 23.53 -10.59 -11.30
CA GLU A 157 24.40 -10.87 -12.44
C GLU A 157 25.87 -10.94 -12.02
#